data_AF-A0A7K0LS91-F1
#
_entry.id   AF-A0A7K0LS91-F1
#
_cell.length_a   1.000
_cell.length_b   1.000
_cell.length_c   1.000
_cell.angle_alpha   90.00
_cell.angle_beta   90.00
_cell.angle_gamma   90.00
#
_symmetry.space_group_name_H-M   'P 1'
#
loop_
_entity.id
_entity.type
_entity.pdbx_description
1 polymer ?
#
loop_
_entity_poly.entity_id
_entity_poly.type
_entity_poly.pdbx_seq_one_letter_code
_entity_poly.pdbx_strand_id
1 'polypeptide(L)'
;MPEDRTLAEPRSASVLSQCGPDINVGSLRAGGSVGDLVYVSATDVIAGFRARTLSPVDVLEAVVDRIAAVEPIVNAFAELRLDEARESAREAERRYAGQGSAPRPLEGLPVA
;
A
#
# COMPACT_ATOMS: atom_id res chain seq x y z
N MET A 1 1.73 49.37 20.36
CA MET A 1 1.28 47.99 20.10
C MET A 1 2.21 47.41 19.03
N PRO A 2 3.31 46.72 19.42
CA PRO A 2 4.25 46.13 18.46
C PRO A 2 3.88 44.67 18.20
N GLU A 3 3.54 44.37 16.95
CA GLU A 3 3.31 43.02 16.45
C GLU A 3 4.64 42.43 15.97
N ASP A 4 5.37 41.85 16.93
CA ASP A 4 6.58 41.09 16.73
C ASP A 4 6.20 39.69 16.19
N ARG A 5 5.97 39.59 14.88
CA ARG A 5 5.80 38.29 14.20
C ARG A 5 7.17 37.76 13.82
N THR A 6 7.81 37.19 14.83
CA THR A 6 9.02 36.36 14.74
C THR A 6 8.97 35.39 13.56
N LEU A 7 10.08 35.35 12.81
CA LEU A 7 10.40 34.34 11.81
C LEU A 7 10.17 32.92 12.35
N ALA A 8 9.36 32.13 11.66
CA ALA A 8 9.50 30.69 11.63
C ALA A 8 9.81 30.31 10.18
N GLU A 9 11.10 30.14 9.92
CA GLU A 9 11.65 29.61 8.68
C GLU A 9 10.91 28.31 8.28
N PRO A 10 10.65 28.06 6.99
CA PRO A 10 10.27 26.74 6.56
C PRO A 10 11.47 25.84 6.84
N ARG A 11 11.40 25.06 7.93
CA ARG A 11 12.29 23.94 8.17
C ARG A 11 12.24 23.04 6.94
N SER A 12 13.24 23.20 6.09
CA SER A 12 13.83 22.18 5.23
C SER A 12 12.87 21.05 4.89
N ALA A 13 12.06 21.22 3.86
CA ALA A 13 11.41 20.09 3.20
C ALA A 13 12.48 19.28 2.43
N SER A 14 13.37 18.62 3.19
CA SER A 14 14.36 17.66 2.70
C SER A 14 13.93 16.23 2.99
N VAL A 15 12.67 16.00 3.36
CA VAL A 15 12.14 14.68 3.72
C VAL A 15 11.11 14.23 2.69
N LEU A 16 11.54 13.94 1.47
CA LEU A 16 10.81 13.02 0.58
C LEU A 16 11.73 12.07 -0.20
N SER A 17 13.03 12.03 0.13
CA SER A 17 13.95 10.99 -0.35
C SER A 17 14.08 9.84 0.67
N GLN A 18 12.93 9.34 1.12
CA GLN A 18 12.83 8.07 1.83
C GLN A 18 11.46 7.49 1.48
N CYS A 19 11.41 6.84 0.31
CA CYS A 19 10.40 5.82 0.03
C CYS A 19 10.59 4.69 1.06
N GLY A 20 10.02 4.86 2.25
CA GLY A 20 9.90 3.85 3.29
C GLY A 20 11.23 3.27 3.82
N PRO A 21 11.22 2.59 4.97
CA PRO A 21 12.30 1.68 5.31
C PRO A 21 12.34 0.59 4.24
N ASP A 22 13.52 0.04 3.93
CA ASP A 22 13.66 -1.18 3.14
C ASP A 22 12.91 -2.34 3.83
N ILE A 23 11.58 -2.39 3.70
CA ILE A 23 10.75 -3.47 4.24
C ILE A 23 11.01 -4.68 3.35
N ASN A 24 12.05 -5.41 3.72
CA ASN A 24 12.38 -6.66 3.09
C ASN A 24 11.21 -7.62 3.33
N VAL A 25 10.56 -8.08 2.25
CA VAL A 25 9.42 -9.03 2.30
C VAL A 25 9.75 -10.26 3.14
N GLY A 26 11.03 -10.63 3.22
CA GLY A 26 11.53 -11.71 4.06
C GLY A 26 11.38 -11.49 5.58
N SER A 27 11.23 -10.25 6.05
CA SER A 27 11.17 -9.91 7.48
C SER A 27 9.75 -9.84 8.08
N LEU A 28 8.70 -9.86 7.25
CA LEU A 28 7.29 -9.80 7.69
C LEU A 28 6.83 -11.02 8.51
N ARG A 29 7.70 -12.02 8.73
CA ARG A 29 7.41 -13.20 9.56
C ARG A 29 7.37 -12.92 11.07
N ALA A 30 7.75 -11.74 11.53
CA ALA A 30 7.79 -11.39 12.95
C ALA A 30 7.10 -10.04 13.23
N GLY A 31 5.76 -10.03 13.20
CA GLY A 31 4.98 -8.95 13.82
C GLY A 31 4.89 -7.62 13.06
N GLY A 32 5.04 -7.62 11.73
CA GLY A 32 4.63 -6.47 10.92
C GLY A 32 3.11 -6.32 11.00
N SER A 33 2.64 -5.16 11.43
CA SER A 33 1.21 -4.88 11.48
C SER A 33 0.66 -4.83 10.05
N VAL A 34 -0.60 -5.21 9.84
CA VAL A 34 -1.23 -5.19 8.50
C VAL A 34 -1.07 -3.81 7.83
N GLY A 35 -1.00 -2.73 8.61
CA GLY A 35 -0.74 -1.37 8.14
C GLY A 35 0.65 -1.12 7.53
N ASP A 36 1.66 -1.95 7.82
CA ASP A 36 3.01 -1.81 7.25
C ASP A 36 3.09 -2.31 5.81
N LEU A 37 2.14 -3.15 5.38
CA LEU A 37 2.06 -3.66 4.00
C LEU A 37 1.81 -2.54 2.98
N VAL A 38 1.19 -1.44 3.40
CA VAL A 38 0.87 -0.29 2.55
C VAL A 38 2.13 0.48 2.12
N TYR A 39 3.24 0.30 2.84
CA TYR A 39 4.51 0.98 2.56
C TYR A 39 5.52 0.10 1.80
N VAL A 40 5.13 -1.12 1.42
CA VAL A 40 5.99 -2.04 0.66
C VAL A 40 6.02 -1.65 -0.81
N SER A 41 7.18 -1.81 -1.46
CA SER A 41 7.31 -1.49 -2.88
C SER A 41 6.49 -2.44 -3.77
N ALA A 42 6.05 -1.97 -4.93
CA ALA A 42 5.30 -2.79 -5.88
C ALA A 42 6.10 -4.04 -6.33
N THR A 43 7.41 -3.90 -6.50
CA THR A 43 8.29 -5.00 -6.91
C THR A 43 8.38 -6.08 -5.84
N ASP A 44 8.45 -5.66 -4.58
CA ASP A 44 8.49 -6.53 -3.42
C ASP A 44 7.17 -7.28 -3.23
N VAL A 45 6.03 -6.59 -3.38
CA VAL A 45 4.71 -7.21 -3.35
C VAL A 45 4.58 -8.27 -4.45
N ILE A 46 5.02 -7.98 -5.68
CA ILE A 46 5.02 -8.96 -6.79
C ILE A 46 5.92 -10.16 -6.48
N ALA A 47 7.10 -9.93 -5.88
CA ALA A 47 7.99 -11.01 -5.46
C ALA A 47 7.33 -11.88 -4.39
N GLY A 48 6.62 -11.27 -3.43
CA GLY A 48 5.85 -11.96 -2.40
C GLY A 48 4.68 -12.78 -2.95
N PHE A 49 3.97 -12.28 -3.96
CA PHE A 49 2.91 -13.02 -4.65
C PHE A 49 3.46 -14.24 -5.40
N ARG A 50 4.59 -14.07 -6.10
CA ARG A 50 5.28 -15.19 -6.78
C ARG A 50 5.81 -16.22 -5.79
N ALA A 51 6.31 -15.78 -4.65
CA ALA A 51 6.77 -16.64 -3.56
C ALA A 51 5.63 -17.25 -2.73
N ARG A 52 4.37 -16.84 -2.97
CA ARG A 52 3.16 -17.19 -2.19
C ARG A 52 3.30 -16.90 -0.70
N THR A 53 4.09 -15.89 -0.34
CA THR A 53 4.25 -15.44 1.04
C THR A 53 3.19 -14.41 1.43
N LEU A 54 2.56 -13.78 0.44
CA LEU A 54 1.52 -12.77 0.60
C LEU A 54 0.37 -13.06 -0.39
N SER A 55 -0.87 -12.80 0.02
CA SER A 55 -2.03 -12.83 -0.89
C SER A 55 -2.35 -11.41 -1.41
N PRO A 56 -2.73 -11.26 -2.69
CA PRO A 56 -3.29 -10.00 -3.22
C PRO A 56 -4.47 -9.47 -2.40
N VAL A 57 -5.26 -10.36 -1.78
CA VAL A 57 -6.39 -9.97 -0.93
C VAL A 57 -5.89 -9.32 0.36
N ASP A 58 -4.85 -9.87 0.99
CA ASP A 58 -4.29 -9.32 2.23
C ASP A 58 -3.72 -7.91 2.01
N VAL A 59 -3.04 -7.71 0.87
CA VAL A 59 -2.49 -6.39 0.49
C VAL A 59 -3.62 -5.39 0.23
N LEU A 60 -4.71 -5.82 -0.41
CA LEU A 60 -5.87 -4.95 -0.64
C LEU A 60 -6.51 -4.54 0.69
N GLU A 61 -6.80 -5.49 1.60
CA GLU A 61 -7.44 -5.17 2.88
C GLU A 61 -6.58 -4.21 3.72
N ALA A 62 -5.24 -4.37 3.70
CA ALA A 62 -4.34 -3.42 4.34
C ALA A 62 -4.49 -1.99 3.81
N VAL A 63 -4.65 -1.84 2.49
CA VAL A 63 -4.90 -0.53 1.87
C VAL A 63 -6.28 0.01 2.25
N VAL A 64 -7.31 -0.84 2.27
CA VAL A 64 -8.68 -0.44 2.66
C VAL A 64 -8.73 0.05 4.11
N ASP A 65 -8.07 -0.65 5.03
CA ASP A 65 -7.96 -0.23 6.44
C ASP A 65 -7.28 1.13 6.56
N ARG A 66 -6.24 1.38 5.75
CA ARG A 66 -5.56 2.68 5.72
C ARG A 66 -6.45 3.78 5.16
N ILE A 67 -7.19 3.50 4.08
CA ILE A 67 -8.16 4.44 3.51
C ILE A 67 -9.20 4.80 4.58
N ALA A 68 -9.78 3.82 5.28
CA ALA A 68 -10.77 4.07 6.32
C ALA A 68 -10.25 5.00 7.44
N ALA A 69 -8.97 4.92 7.79
CA ALA A 69 -8.36 5.76 8.82
C ALA A 69 -8.00 7.17 8.34
N VAL A 70 -7.61 7.34 7.07
CA VAL A 70 -7.01 8.58 6.55
C VAL A 70 -7.97 9.41 5.71
N GLU A 71 -8.94 8.77 5.07
CA GLU A 71 -9.89 9.44 4.17
C GLU A 71 -10.70 10.58 4.80
N PRO A 72 -11.14 10.54 6.08
CA PRO A 72 -11.83 11.69 6.67
C PRO A 72 -10.94 12.95 6.81
N ILE A 73 -9.61 12.82 6.70
CA ILE A 73 -8.66 13.92 6.84
C ILE A 73 -8.19 14.40 5.47
N VAL A 74 -7.86 13.47 4.57
CA VAL A 74 -7.26 13.80 3.27
C VAL A 74 -8.32 13.99 2.18
N ASN A 75 -9.42 13.22 2.25
CA ASN A 75 -10.47 13.20 1.23
C ASN A 75 -9.88 13.05 -0.19
N ALA A 76 -9.09 11.99 -0.37
CA ALA A 76 -8.33 11.74 -1.59
C ALA A 76 -9.15 11.03 -2.68
N PHE A 77 -10.18 10.28 -2.30
CA PHE A 77 -10.95 9.44 -3.20
C PHE A 77 -12.33 10.06 -3.47
N ALA A 78 -12.66 10.22 -4.76
CA ALA A 78 -14.00 10.64 -5.16
C ALA A 78 -15.03 9.50 -5.02
N GLU A 79 -14.60 8.26 -5.26
CA GLU A 79 -15.44 7.07 -5.18
C GLU A 79 -14.57 5.84 -4.86
N LEU A 80 -15.04 4.97 -3.97
CA LEU A 80 -14.35 3.75 -3.55
C LEU A 80 -15.08 2.52 -4.07
N ARG A 81 -14.49 1.82 -5.05
CA ARG A 81 -15.03 0.58 -5.63
C ARG A 81 -14.45 -0.66 -4.93
N LEU A 82 -14.69 -0.75 -3.63
CA LEU A 82 -14.09 -1.80 -2.79
C LEU A 82 -14.54 -3.22 -3.16
N ASP A 83 -15.79 -3.39 -3.56
CA ASP A 83 -16.33 -4.70 -3.89
C ASP A 83 -15.71 -5.26 -5.19
N GLU A 84 -15.64 -4.43 -6.24
CA GLU A 84 -14.96 -4.76 -7.50
C GLU A 84 -13.46 -5.03 -7.28
N ALA A 85 -12.82 -4.25 -6.39
CA ALA A 85 -11.42 -4.44 -6.03
C ALA A 85 -11.19 -5.80 -5.34
N ARG A 86 -12.08 -6.20 -4.43
CA ARG A 86 -12.02 -7.51 -3.75
C ARG A 86 -12.22 -8.67 -4.71
N GLU A 87 -13.15 -8.55 -5.65
CA GLU A 87 -13.34 -9.57 -6.69
C GLU A 87 -12.11 -9.70 -7.59
N SER A 88 -11.54 -8.57 -8.00
CA SER A 88 -10.32 -8.53 -8.81
C SER A 88 -9.11 -9.12 -8.07
N ALA A 89 -8.97 -8.85 -6.77
CA ALA A 89 -7.90 -9.41 -5.93
C ALA A 89 -8.03 -10.93 -5.80
N ARG A 90 -9.25 -11.46 -5.62
CA ARG A 90 -9.52 -12.91 -5.62
C ARG A 90 -9.20 -13.55 -6.96
N GLU A 91 -9.48 -12.87 -8.07
CA GLU A 91 -9.12 -13.38 -9.39
C GLU A 91 -7.59 -13.41 -9.59
N ALA A 92 -6.89 -12.37 -9.17
CA ALA A 92 -5.44 -12.35 -9.16
C ALA A 92 -4.85 -13.49 -8.32
N GLU A 93 -5.38 -13.72 -7.12
CA GLU A 93 -4.97 -14.84 -6.25
C GLU A 93 -5.12 -16.20 -6.97
N ARG A 94 -6.24 -16.43 -7.67
CA ARG A 94 -6.44 -17.65 -8.48
C ARG A 94 -5.39 -17.79 -9.58
N ARG A 95 -5.07 -16.70 -10.29
CA ARG A 95 -4.01 -16.70 -11.32
C ARG A 95 -2.64 -17.06 -10.74
N TYR A 96 -2.30 -16.50 -9.56
CA TYR A 96 -1.06 -16.84 -8.84
C TYR A 96 -1.04 -18.26 -8.28
N ALA A 97 -2.22 -18.82 -7.93
CA ALA A 97 -2.38 -20.22 -7.55
C ALA A 97 -2.19 -21.20 -8.73
N GLY A 98 -1.99 -20.71 -9.96
CA GLY A 98 -1.85 -21.52 -11.16
C GLY A 98 -3.18 -21.95 -11.78
N GLN A 99 -4.30 -21.39 -11.31
CA GLN A 99 -5.62 -21.58 -11.91
C GLN A 99 -5.87 -20.48 -12.94
N GLY A 100 -5.56 -20.75 -14.22
CA GLY A 100 -5.88 -19.86 -15.35
C GLY A 100 -4.65 -19.38 -16.13
N SER A 101 -4.81 -18.25 -16.82
CA SER A 101 -3.74 -17.60 -17.58
C SER A 101 -2.62 -17.11 -16.68
N ALA A 102 -1.39 -17.10 -17.22
CA ALA A 102 -0.21 -16.63 -16.51
C ALA A 102 -0.43 -15.24 -15.88
N PRO A 103 0.04 -15.00 -14.65
CA PRO A 103 -0.10 -13.71 -13.98
C PRO A 103 0.58 -12.60 -14.80
N ARG A 104 -0.15 -11.50 -14.99
CA ARG A 104 0.35 -10.30 -15.69
C ARG A 104 1.40 -9.57 -14.84
N PRO A 105 2.21 -8.66 -15.42
CA PRO A 105 3.27 -7.97 -14.70
C PRO A 105 2.82 -7.19 -13.45
N LEU A 106 1.60 -6.64 -13.45
CA LEU A 106 1.01 -5.88 -12.34
C LEU A 106 -0.25 -6.57 -11.79
N GLU A 107 -0.31 -7.90 -11.88
CA GLU A 107 -1.47 -8.66 -11.43
C GLU A 107 -1.65 -8.53 -9.91
N GLY A 108 -2.87 -8.26 -9.46
CA GLY A 108 -3.21 -8.18 -8.04
C GLY A 108 -2.66 -6.97 -7.28
N LEU A 109 -2.06 -5.98 -7.96
CA LEU A 109 -1.59 -4.76 -7.32
C LEU A 109 -2.72 -3.72 -7.20
N PRO A 110 -2.97 -3.15 -6.00
CA PRO A 110 -3.94 -2.07 -5.84
C PRO A 110 -3.41 -0.77 -6.46
N VAL A 111 -4.26 -0.08 -7.22
CA VAL A 111 -3.99 1.22 -7.85
C VAL A 111 -5.18 2.15 -7.61
N ALA A 112 -4.90 3.44 -7.43
CA ALA A 112 -5.85 4.51 -7.12
C ALA A 112 -5.90 5.55 -8.23
#